data_AF-A0A239Q3H1-F1
#
_entry.id   AF-A0A239Q3H1-F1
#
_cell.length_a   1.000
_cell.length_b   1.000
_cell.length_c   1.000
_cell.angle_alpha   90.00
_cell.angle_beta   90.00
_cell.angle_gamma   90.00
#
_symmetry.space_group_name_H-M   'P 1'
#
loop_
_entity.id
_entity.type
_entity.pdbx_description
1 polymer ?
#
loop_
_entity_poly.entity_id
_entity_poly.type
_entity_poly.pdbx_seq_one_letter_code
_entity_poly.pdbx_strand_id
1 'polypeptide(L)'
;MPGATIIEDGSRIASGFIDFLSCGGYLHANLTQLCHGKGRVWRWGTRGAGEGVRLRPLAASTGLASAYALSSRGAAHLLRSHRAKMSAADHDDSARAAARADWPCDVARMGALVSVPALVEPPQWLSVVQSDALPRKVAVRDVWSEQAADSPAMVAAHQAGGLRSFARAAFSQELRRGF
;
A
#
# COMPACT_ATOMS: atom_id res chain seq x y z
N MET A 1 9.15 -12.33 13.81
CA MET A 1 10.00 -11.30 14.43
C MET A 1 9.12 -10.47 15.35
N PRO A 2 9.45 -10.33 16.65
CA PRO A 2 8.84 -9.28 17.45
C PRO A 2 9.04 -7.93 16.75
N GLY A 3 8.06 -7.07 16.84
CA GLY A 3 8.01 -5.77 16.18
C GLY A 3 6.91 -4.96 16.83
N ALA A 4 6.67 -3.77 16.30
CA ALA A 4 5.58 -2.92 16.76
C ALA A 4 4.83 -2.36 15.57
N THR A 5 3.52 -2.17 15.75
CA THR A 5 2.75 -1.26 14.92
C THR A 5 2.70 0.06 15.66
N ILE A 6 3.24 1.10 15.04
CA ILE A 6 3.25 2.47 15.55
C ILE A 6 2.13 3.22 14.85
N ILE A 7 1.33 3.94 15.62
CA ILE A 7 0.28 4.83 15.14
C ILE A 7 0.44 6.15 15.90
N GLU A 8 0.60 7.24 15.19
CA GLU A 8 0.66 8.58 15.77
C GLU A 8 -0.71 9.01 16.30
N ASP A 9 -0.68 9.84 17.33
CA ASP A 9 -1.89 10.37 17.96
C ASP A 9 -2.75 11.15 16.96
N GLY A 10 -4.07 11.03 17.12
CA GLY A 10 -5.08 11.61 16.22
C GLY A 10 -5.31 10.87 14.90
N SER A 11 -4.57 9.80 14.61
CA SER A 11 -4.83 8.96 13.42
C SER A 11 -6.10 8.12 13.59
N ARG A 12 -6.79 7.81 12.48
CA ARG A 12 -8.00 6.98 12.50
C ARG A 12 -7.74 5.62 11.86
N ILE A 13 -8.21 4.57 12.51
CA ILE A 13 -8.06 3.19 12.03
C ILE A 13 -9.16 2.86 11.02
N ALA A 14 -8.79 2.34 9.85
CA ALA A 14 -9.74 1.87 8.83
C ALA A 14 -10.18 0.42 9.08
N SER A 15 -11.29 0.00 8.47
CA SER A 15 -11.91 -1.31 8.71
C SER A 15 -10.99 -2.51 8.45
N GLY A 16 -10.11 -2.45 7.44
CA GLY A 16 -9.19 -3.54 7.10
C GLY A 16 -8.01 -3.74 8.07
N PHE A 17 -7.85 -2.87 9.08
CA PHE A 17 -6.69 -2.92 9.98
C PHE A 17 -6.70 -4.14 10.91
N ILE A 18 -7.87 -4.52 11.43
CA ILE A 18 -8.00 -5.67 12.33
C ILE A 18 -7.69 -6.98 11.59
N ASP A 19 -8.16 -7.11 10.35
CA ASP A 19 -7.87 -8.26 9.50
C ASP A 19 -6.38 -8.33 9.13
N PHE A 20 -5.77 -7.17 8.82
CA PHE A 20 -4.34 -7.08 8.63
C PHE A 20 -3.53 -7.59 9.83
N LEU A 21 -3.92 -7.22 11.06
CA LEU A 21 -3.27 -7.73 12.26
C LEU A 21 -3.50 -9.24 12.43
N SER A 22 -4.73 -9.70 12.24
CA SER A 22 -5.12 -11.11 12.42
C SER A 22 -4.44 -12.04 11.42
N CYS A 23 -4.24 -11.59 10.18
CA CYS A 23 -3.50 -12.31 9.14
C CYS A 23 -1.97 -12.19 9.27
N GLY A 24 -1.47 -11.48 10.28
CA GLY A 24 -0.03 -11.29 10.45
C GLY A 24 0.60 -10.40 9.38
N GLY A 25 -0.15 -9.46 8.80
CA GLY A 25 0.29 -8.62 7.70
C GLY A 25 1.57 -7.82 8.01
N TYR A 26 1.78 -7.48 9.29
CA TYR A 26 2.97 -6.80 9.81
C TYR A 26 4.26 -7.64 9.71
N LEU A 27 4.16 -8.94 9.43
CA LEU A 27 5.30 -9.86 9.31
C LEU A 27 5.90 -9.90 7.89
N HIS A 28 5.24 -9.33 6.89
CA HIS A 28 5.65 -9.48 5.49
C HIS A 28 6.90 -8.67 5.10
N ALA A 29 7.30 -7.66 5.89
CA ALA A 29 8.45 -6.81 5.60
C ALA A 29 9.08 -6.23 6.87
N ASN A 30 10.29 -5.68 6.73
CA ASN A 30 10.95 -5.00 7.85
C ASN A 30 10.25 -3.69 8.24
N LEU A 31 9.58 -3.06 7.27
CA LEU A 31 8.75 -1.86 7.39
C LEU A 31 7.54 -2.00 6.45
N THR A 32 6.34 -1.76 6.97
CA THR A 32 5.11 -1.65 6.18
C THR A 32 4.42 -0.34 6.52
N GLN A 33 4.23 0.56 5.56
CA GLN A 33 3.48 1.81 5.76
C GLN A 33 1.98 1.52 5.71
N LEU A 34 1.26 1.93 6.75
CA LEU A 34 -0.19 1.74 6.91
C LEU A 34 -0.97 3.02 6.64
N CYS A 35 -0.30 4.16 6.80
CA CYS A 35 -0.68 5.46 6.27
C CYS A 35 0.44 5.95 5.34
N HIS A 36 0.08 6.47 4.17
CA HIS A 36 1.04 7.03 3.22
C HIS A 36 0.40 8.12 2.35
N GLY A 37 1.21 9.09 1.92
CA GLY A 37 0.80 10.11 0.95
C GLY A 37 0.85 9.61 -0.51
N LYS A 38 1.20 10.51 -1.44
CA LYS A 38 1.37 10.20 -2.87
C LYS A 38 2.62 9.36 -3.15
N GLY A 39 2.55 8.06 -2.88
CA GLY A 39 3.66 7.11 -3.04
C GLY A 39 3.67 6.45 -4.39
N ARG A 40 4.88 6.09 -4.86
CA ARG A 40 5.01 5.19 -6.01
C ARG A 40 5.24 3.78 -5.52
N VAL A 41 4.44 2.86 -6.01
CA VAL A 41 4.52 1.43 -5.70
C VAL A 41 4.82 0.64 -6.96
N TRP A 42 5.50 -0.49 -6.80
CA TRP A 42 5.67 -1.44 -7.88
C TRP A 42 4.37 -2.19 -8.14
N ARG A 43 4.10 -2.48 -9.43
CA ARG A 43 2.89 -3.21 -9.81
C ARG A 43 2.95 -4.69 -9.46
N TRP A 44 4.15 -5.27 -9.46
CA TRP A 44 4.45 -6.66 -9.14
C TRP A 44 4.87 -6.86 -7.68
N GLY A 45 4.92 -8.12 -7.23
CA GLY A 45 5.34 -8.46 -5.86
C GLY A 45 4.29 -8.18 -4.79
N THR A 46 3.02 -8.03 -5.19
CA THR A 46 1.90 -7.81 -4.28
C THR A 46 1.67 -9.04 -3.38
N ARG A 47 1.34 -8.80 -2.11
CA ARG A 47 0.99 -9.84 -1.13
C ARG A 47 -0.40 -9.58 -0.57
N GLY A 48 -1.20 -10.63 -0.36
CA GLY A 48 -2.44 -10.50 0.40
C GLY A 48 -2.14 -10.33 1.90
N ALA A 49 -2.88 -9.46 2.58
CA ALA A 49 -2.71 -9.22 4.02
C ALA A 49 -4.07 -8.96 4.70
N GLY A 50 -5.04 -9.82 4.41
CA GLY A 50 -6.43 -9.68 4.83
C GLY A 50 -7.40 -9.52 3.66
N GLU A 51 -8.69 -9.52 3.98
CA GLU A 51 -9.76 -9.30 3.01
C GLU A 51 -9.67 -7.87 2.45
N GLY A 52 -9.67 -7.73 1.13
CA GLY A 52 -9.55 -6.42 0.45
C GLY A 52 -8.21 -5.69 0.64
N VAL A 53 -7.27 -6.21 1.45
CA VAL A 53 -5.97 -5.59 1.72
C VAL A 53 -4.86 -6.24 0.90
N ARG A 54 -4.06 -5.40 0.26
CA ARG A 54 -2.88 -5.78 -0.50
C ARG A 54 -1.66 -5.03 -0.01
N LEU A 55 -0.53 -5.70 0.15
CA LEU A 55 0.76 -5.07 0.40
C LEU A 55 1.54 -4.96 -0.90
N ARG A 56 1.96 -3.76 -1.27
CA ARG A 56 2.73 -3.51 -2.49
C ARG A 56 4.13 -3.01 -2.17
N PRO A 57 5.16 -3.45 -2.91
CA PRO A 57 6.51 -2.93 -2.72
C PRO A 57 6.59 -1.43 -3.02
N LEU A 58 7.18 -0.68 -2.11
CA LEU A 58 7.39 0.75 -2.26
C LEU A 58 8.53 1.00 -3.25
N ALA A 59 8.28 1.79 -4.30
CA ALA A 59 9.26 2.17 -5.30
C ALA A 59 9.98 3.48 -4.94
N ALA A 60 9.23 4.42 -4.36
CA ALA A 60 9.77 5.67 -3.85
C ALA A 60 8.98 6.08 -2.61
N SER A 61 9.68 6.40 -1.53
CA SER A 61 9.05 6.78 -0.27
C SER A 61 8.27 8.08 -0.41
N THR A 62 7.12 8.13 0.25
CA THR A 62 6.49 9.40 0.58
C THR A 62 7.04 9.89 1.90
N GLY A 63 7.08 11.22 2.08
CA GLY A 63 6.89 11.77 3.41
C GLY A 63 5.49 11.40 3.94
N LEU A 64 5.25 11.58 5.24
CA LEU A 64 3.95 11.34 5.90
C LEU A 64 3.61 9.85 6.10
N ALA A 65 4.27 9.21 7.06
CA ALA A 65 3.83 7.92 7.57
C ALA A 65 3.45 8.05 9.05
N SER A 66 2.22 8.48 9.31
CA SER A 66 1.68 8.55 10.69
C SER A 66 1.36 7.17 11.26
N ALA A 67 1.43 6.11 10.45
CA ALA A 67 1.27 4.75 10.91
C ALA A 67 2.08 3.75 10.08
N TYR A 68 2.77 2.86 10.77
CA TYR A 68 3.60 1.83 10.15
C TYR A 68 3.82 0.63 11.07
N ALA A 69 3.97 -0.54 10.47
CA ALA A 69 4.49 -1.73 11.15
C ALA A 69 6.01 -1.82 10.95
N LEU A 70 6.74 -2.11 12.03
CA LEU A 70 8.19 -2.13 12.06
C LEU A 70 8.71 -3.36 12.79
N SER A 71 9.52 -4.16 12.11
CA SER A 71 10.24 -5.28 12.72
C SER A 71 11.44 -4.80 13.54
N SER A 72 11.92 -5.57 14.52
CA SER A 72 13.16 -5.21 15.26
C SER A 72 14.38 -4.95 14.35
N ARG A 73 14.50 -5.68 13.23
CA ARG A 73 15.57 -5.52 12.23
C ARG A 73 15.42 -4.22 11.47
N GLY A 74 14.18 -3.89 11.07
CA GLY A 74 13.84 -2.59 10.48
C GLY A 74 14.19 -1.45 11.42
N ALA A 75 13.78 -1.54 12.69
CA ALA A 75 14.10 -0.56 13.72
C ALA A 75 15.60 -0.38 13.91
N ALA A 76 16.36 -1.48 14.02
CA ALA A 76 17.82 -1.41 14.15
C ALA A 76 18.49 -0.75 12.93
N HIS A 77 17.97 -0.99 11.72
CA HIS A 77 18.46 -0.31 10.52
C HIS A 77 18.14 1.19 10.55
N LEU A 78 16.89 1.57 10.82
CA LEU A 78 16.49 2.98 10.91
C LEU A 78 17.29 3.74 11.98
N LEU A 79 17.52 3.14 13.14
CA LEU A 79 18.34 3.73 14.22
C LEU A 79 19.79 3.97 13.79
N ARG A 80 20.42 3.00 13.09
CA ARG A 80 21.78 3.18 12.56
C ARG A 80 21.82 4.29 11.51
N SER A 81 20.88 4.28 10.57
CA SER A 81 20.78 5.32 9.55
C SER A 81 20.55 6.70 10.16
N HIS A 82 19.72 6.79 11.20
CA HIS A 82 19.44 8.05 11.90
C HIS A 82 20.70 8.60 12.59
N ARG A 83 21.44 7.75 13.32
CA ARG A 83 22.70 8.14 13.95
C ARG A 83 23.73 8.65 12.94
N ALA A 84 23.87 7.96 11.80
CA ALA A 84 24.75 8.39 10.72
C ALA A 84 24.32 9.75 10.13
N LYS A 85 23.01 9.94 9.90
CA LYS A 85 22.43 11.20 9.39
C LYS A 85 22.62 12.36 10.37
N MET A 86 22.43 12.12 11.67
CA MET A 86 22.65 13.14 12.72
C MET A 86 24.12 13.54 12.82
N SER A 87 25.03 12.57 12.84
CA SER A 87 26.48 12.85 12.91
C SER A 87 26.97 13.68 11.72
N ALA A 88 26.41 13.47 10.52
CA ALA A 88 26.72 14.30 9.35
C ALA A 88 26.16 15.73 9.45
N ALA A 89 25.15 15.97 10.31
CA ALA A 89 24.48 17.25 10.47
C ALA A 89 25.01 18.08 11.65
N ASP A 90 26.04 17.62 12.38
CA ASP A 90 26.45 18.19 13.66
C ASP A 90 26.87 19.68 13.62
N HIS A 91 27.08 20.25 12.43
CA HIS A 91 27.53 21.64 12.25
C HIS A 91 26.55 22.53 11.49
N ASP A 92 25.35 22.04 11.16
CA ASP A 92 24.33 22.81 10.42
C ASP A 92 22.93 22.57 11.01
N ASP A 93 22.37 23.60 11.64
CA ASP A 93 21.03 23.55 12.24
C ASP A 93 19.92 23.30 11.22
N SER A 94 20.07 23.80 10.00
CA SER A 94 19.12 23.55 8.91
C SER A 94 19.19 22.08 8.49
N ALA A 95 20.41 21.52 8.37
CA ALA A 95 20.59 20.10 8.11
C ALA A 95 20.04 19.22 9.25
N ARG A 96 20.23 19.62 10.52
CA ARG A 96 19.64 18.92 11.67
C ARG A 96 18.13 18.92 11.64
N ALA A 97 17.51 20.06 11.36
CA ALA A 97 16.05 20.20 11.28
C ALA A 97 15.48 19.30 10.17
N ALA A 98 16.03 19.39 8.95
CA ALA A 98 15.65 18.54 7.84
C ALA A 98 15.87 17.04 8.15
N ALA A 99 16.95 16.73 8.87
CA ALA A 99 17.26 15.35 9.21
C ALA A 99 16.30 14.72 10.23
N ARG A 100 15.59 15.53 11.03
CA ARG A 100 14.54 15.09 11.96
C ARG A 100 13.17 14.91 11.31
N ALA A 101 12.87 15.67 10.24
CA ALA A 101 11.54 15.71 9.64
C ALA A 101 11.22 14.51 8.72
N ASP A 102 12.26 13.88 8.16
CA ASP A 102 12.13 12.79 7.19
C ASP A 102 12.65 11.46 7.73
N TRP A 103 12.27 10.37 7.04
CA TRP A 103 12.91 9.07 7.23
C TRP A 103 14.45 9.21 7.22
N PRO A 104 15.16 8.47 8.09
CA PRO A 104 16.61 8.58 8.20
C PRO A 104 17.35 7.97 7.01
N CYS A 105 16.64 7.26 6.13
CA CYS A 105 17.16 6.65 4.91
C CYS A 105 16.02 6.45 3.89
N ASP A 106 16.38 6.10 2.65
CA ASP A 106 15.42 5.65 1.65
C ASP A 106 14.86 4.26 2.03
N VAL A 107 13.65 4.25 2.59
CA VAL A 107 12.98 3.03 3.05
C VAL A 107 12.57 2.10 1.91
N ALA A 108 12.49 2.57 0.66
CA ALA A 108 12.24 1.69 -0.48
C ALA A 108 13.39 0.68 -0.64
N ARG A 109 14.64 1.10 -0.39
CA ARG A 109 15.83 0.22 -0.41
C ARG A 109 15.83 -0.82 0.71
N MET A 110 15.02 -0.63 1.75
CA MET A 110 14.83 -1.63 2.82
C MET A 110 13.82 -2.73 2.43
N GLY A 111 13.23 -2.64 1.23
CA GLY A 111 12.13 -3.51 0.81
C GLY A 111 10.84 -3.19 1.56
N ALA A 112 10.60 -1.90 1.85
CA ALA A 112 9.37 -1.49 2.51
C ALA A 112 8.14 -1.83 1.65
N LEU A 113 7.05 -2.19 2.33
CA LEU A 113 5.74 -2.38 1.71
C LEU A 113 4.80 -1.24 2.10
N VAL A 114 3.73 -1.07 1.33
CA VAL A 114 2.60 -0.21 1.70
C VAL A 114 1.29 -0.98 1.60
N SER A 115 0.34 -0.70 2.49
CA SER A 115 -1.01 -1.26 2.40
C SER A 115 -1.86 -0.51 1.38
N VAL A 116 -2.57 -1.25 0.53
CA VAL A 116 -3.56 -0.74 -0.41
C VAL A 116 -4.87 -1.50 -0.18
N PRO A 117 -5.96 -0.83 0.26
CA PRO A 117 -6.02 0.59 0.65
C PRO A 117 -5.16 0.90 1.89
N ALA A 118 -4.95 2.19 2.16
CA ALA A 118 -4.35 2.62 3.43
C ALA A 118 -5.22 2.15 4.60
N LEU A 119 -4.60 1.61 5.65
CA LEU A 119 -5.30 1.04 6.80
C LEU A 119 -5.41 2.00 7.98
N VAL A 120 -4.70 3.13 7.90
CA VAL A 120 -4.77 4.21 8.85
C VAL A 120 -4.85 5.52 8.09
N GLU A 121 -5.79 6.37 8.47
CA GLU A 121 -5.91 7.74 7.97
C GLU A 121 -4.98 8.65 8.79
N PRO A 122 -4.32 9.62 8.14
CA PRO A 122 -3.46 10.56 8.85
C PRO A 122 -4.28 11.42 9.82
N PRO A 123 -3.65 11.95 10.88
CA PRO A 123 -4.35 12.85 11.77
C PRO A 123 -4.81 14.11 11.03
N GLN A 124 -5.94 14.67 11.46
CA GLN A 124 -6.60 15.78 10.74
C GLN A 124 -5.69 17.01 10.57
N TRP A 125 -4.84 17.31 11.56
CA TRP A 125 -3.88 18.42 11.48
C TRP A 125 -2.82 18.24 10.37
N LEU A 126 -2.55 17.00 9.96
CA LEU A 126 -1.64 16.68 8.84
C LEU A 126 -2.32 16.90 7.48
N SER A 127 -3.66 16.77 7.41
CA SER A 127 -4.44 16.92 6.18
C SER A 127 -4.63 18.39 5.76
N VAL A 128 -4.52 19.35 6.69
CA VAL A 128 -4.62 20.79 6.40
C VAL A 128 -3.44 21.29 5.56
N VAL A 129 -2.25 20.71 5.74
CA VAL A 129 -1.02 21.18 5.07
C VAL A 129 -0.96 20.80 3.58
N GLN A 130 -1.75 19.82 3.12
CA GLN A 130 -1.77 19.44 1.70
C GLN A 130 -2.57 20.38 0.79
N SER A 131 -3.34 21.33 1.35
CA SER A 131 -4.27 22.15 0.57
C SER A 131 -3.69 23.51 0.12
N ASP A 132 -2.69 24.06 0.82
CA ASP A 132 -2.32 25.49 0.69
C ASP A 132 -0.99 25.78 -0.04
N ALA A 133 -0.23 24.77 -0.43
CA ALA A 133 1.05 24.98 -1.12
C ALA A 133 1.17 24.09 -2.36
N LEU A 134 0.72 24.60 -3.52
CA LEU A 134 1.41 24.57 -4.82
C LEU A 134 0.47 25.12 -5.92
N PRO A 135 0.91 26.07 -6.77
CA PRO A 135 0.13 26.49 -7.93
C PRO A 135 -0.12 25.31 -8.87
N ARG A 136 -1.39 25.02 -9.13
CA ARG A 136 -1.87 24.01 -10.10
C ARG A 136 -1.31 24.29 -11.49
N LYS A 137 -0.17 23.67 -11.85
CA LYS A 137 0.30 23.60 -13.25
C LYS A 137 1.37 22.53 -13.49
N VAL A 138 1.13 21.29 -13.09
CA VAL A 138 1.68 20.12 -13.79
C VAL A 138 0.60 19.05 -13.81
N ALA A 139 0.07 18.76 -14.99
CA ALA A 139 -0.81 17.62 -15.20
C ALA A 139 0.02 16.33 -15.13
N VAL A 140 0.37 15.91 -13.91
CA VAL A 140 0.67 14.51 -13.65
C VAL A 140 -0.70 13.84 -13.57
N ARG A 141 -1.02 12.95 -14.51
CA ARG A 141 -2.18 12.06 -14.42
C ARG A 141 -2.10 11.34 -13.07
N ASP A 142 -2.93 11.77 -12.11
CA ASP A 142 -3.16 11.04 -10.87
C ASP A 142 -3.66 9.64 -11.26
N VAL A 143 -2.82 8.63 -11.02
CA VAL A 143 -3.20 7.22 -11.18
C VAL A 143 -4.00 6.84 -9.93
N TRP A 144 -5.21 7.37 -9.85
CA TRP A 144 -6.27 6.92 -8.95
C TRP A 144 -7.57 6.87 -9.73
N SER A 145 -7.70 5.82 -10.52
CA SER A 145 -8.98 5.29 -10.99
C SER A 145 -8.80 3.79 -11.26
N GLU A 146 -8.76 3.00 -10.19
CA GLU A 146 -9.23 1.61 -10.24
C GLU A 146 -10.67 1.62 -9.69
N GLN A 147 -11.58 2.28 -10.42
CA GLN A 147 -12.99 1.97 -10.31
C GLN A 147 -13.31 0.92 -11.38
N ALA A 148 -13.65 -0.27 -10.89
CA ALA A 148 -14.43 -1.29 -11.59
C ALA A 148 -13.91 -1.78 -12.95
N ALA A 149 -13.03 -2.79 -12.95
CA ALA A 149 -12.82 -3.64 -14.12
C ALA A 149 -12.92 -5.15 -13.86
N ASP A 150 -13.29 -5.57 -12.65
CA ASP A 150 -13.69 -6.96 -12.38
C ASP A 150 -15.17 -7.01 -12.00
N SER A 151 -16.03 -6.68 -12.97
CA SER A 151 -17.41 -7.13 -12.94
C SER A 151 -17.48 -8.51 -13.62
N PRO A 152 -17.85 -9.59 -12.93
CA PRO A 152 -17.98 -10.92 -13.54
C PRO A 152 -19.03 -10.99 -14.67
N ALA A 153 -19.79 -9.91 -14.91
CA ALA A 153 -20.73 -9.79 -16.01
C ALA A 153 -20.06 -9.57 -17.39
N MET A 154 -18.78 -9.19 -17.48
CA MET A 154 -18.13 -8.86 -18.75
C MET A 154 -17.29 -9.99 -19.39
N VAL A 155 -17.08 -11.12 -18.68
CA VAL A 155 -16.46 -12.32 -19.27
C VAL A 155 -17.48 -13.13 -20.10
N ALA A 156 -18.79 -12.89 -19.92
CA ALA A 156 -19.85 -13.56 -20.65
C ALA A 156 -20.05 -13.04 -22.10
N ALA A 157 -19.45 -11.90 -22.48
CA ALA A 157 -19.66 -11.30 -23.80
C ALA A 157 -18.55 -11.60 -24.83
N HIS A 158 -17.46 -12.27 -24.42
CA HIS A 158 -16.37 -12.63 -25.34
C HIS A 158 -16.47 -14.05 -25.94
N GLN A 159 -17.56 -14.78 -25.65
CA GLN A 159 -17.83 -16.12 -26.20
C GLN A 159 -18.92 -16.17 -27.29
N ALA A 160 -19.40 -15.03 -27.80
CA ALA A 160 -20.47 -14.99 -28.79
C ALA A 160 -20.01 -14.43 -30.16
N GLY A 161 -19.60 -15.34 -31.06
CA GLY A 161 -19.62 -15.17 -32.54
C GLY A 161 -18.26 -14.90 -33.21
N GLY A 162 -17.74 -15.71 -34.14
CA GLY A 162 -18.28 -16.95 -34.71
C GLY A 162 -17.40 -17.55 -35.83
N LEU A 163 -17.77 -18.80 -36.17
CA LEU A 163 -17.65 -19.52 -37.46
C LEU A 163 -16.27 -20.01 -37.95
N ARG A 164 -16.03 -21.33 -37.85
CA ARG A 164 -16.35 -22.33 -38.91
C ARG A 164 -16.21 -23.78 -38.43
N SER A 165 -17.13 -24.60 -38.93
CA SER A 165 -17.34 -26.06 -38.88
C SER A 165 -16.23 -26.98 -38.36
N PHE A 166 -16.60 -27.98 -37.55
CA PHE A 166 -16.67 -29.38 -37.98
C PHE A 166 -17.42 -30.28 -36.96
N ALA A 167 -18.37 -31.05 -37.50
CA ALA A 167 -18.83 -32.39 -37.12
C ALA A 167 -19.30 -32.73 -35.67
N ARG A 168 -20.64 -32.89 -35.58
CA ARG A 168 -21.37 -34.16 -35.36
C ARG A 168 -21.48 -34.78 -33.94
N ALA A 169 -22.75 -35.04 -33.61
CA ALA A 169 -23.33 -36.00 -32.66
C ALA A 169 -23.34 -35.57 -31.18
N ALA A 170 -24.36 -35.85 -30.37
CA ALA A 170 -25.75 -36.28 -30.52
C ALA A 170 -26.31 -36.34 -29.07
N PHE A 171 -27.63 -36.30 -28.91
CA PHE A 171 -28.38 -36.74 -27.72
C PHE A 171 -28.25 -35.87 -26.45
N SER A 172 -29.25 -35.70 -25.58
CA SER A 172 -30.71 -35.74 -25.56
C SER A 172 -31.11 -35.15 -24.19
N GLN A 173 -32.38 -34.80 -24.05
CA GLN A 173 -33.12 -34.44 -22.82
C GLN A 173 -32.71 -35.30 -21.59
N GLU A 174 -32.92 -34.92 -20.32
CA GLU A 174 -34.16 -34.39 -19.75
C GLU A 174 -33.95 -33.97 -18.28
N LEU A 175 -34.76 -33.02 -17.84
CA LEU A 175 -35.02 -32.68 -16.44
C LEU A 175 -35.62 -33.87 -15.66
N ARG A 176 -35.35 -33.96 -14.36
CA ARG A 176 -36.32 -33.98 -13.23
C ARG A 176 -35.95 -34.95 -12.09
N ARG A 177 -36.00 -34.38 -10.88
CA ARG A 177 -36.45 -34.94 -9.58
C ARG A 177 -35.55 -36.07 -9.01
N GLY A 178 -35.08 -36.00 -7.78
CA GLY A 178 -35.83 -35.69 -6.56
C GLY A 178 -36.41 -37.00 -6.01
N PHE A 179 -35.59 -37.75 -5.28
CA PHE A 179 -35.83 -38.57 -4.09
C PHE A 179 -34.55 -39.35 -3.76
#